data_AF-A0A3B8SQR3-F1
#
_entry.id   AF-A0A3B8SQR3-F1
#
_cell.length_a   1.000
_cell.length_b   1.000
_cell.length_c   1.000
_cell.angle_alpha   90.00
_cell.angle_beta   90.00
_cell.angle_gamma   90.00
#
_symmetry.space_group_name_H-M   'P 1'
#
loop_
_entity.id
_entity.type
_entity.pdbx_description
1 polymer ?
#
loop_
_entity_poly.entity_id
_entity_poly.type
_entity_poly.pdbx_seq_one_letter_code
_entity_poly.pdbx_strand_id
1 'polypeptide(L)'
;MNGQIRNKYLPVGSVVLLQNGTKRVMINGFCTMDASKPDKVYDYSGVLFPEGSLSSDQTLLFDHNQIVRIDHIGLEDQEEKEFKAKLIQIVASQSGQSTAPMGGQTAPMGGQQPMAPNNSGMPTPPIY
;
A
#
# COMPACT_ATOMS: atom_id res chain seq x y z
N MET A 1 -10.35 23.20 -4.30
CA MET A 1 -11.10 22.29 -3.41
C MET A 1 -10.11 21.24 -2.88
N ASN A 2 -9.49 21.47 -1.72
CA ASN A 2 -8.35 20.66 -1.24
C ASN A 2 -8.72 19.85 0.02
N GLY A 3 -9.77 19.05 -0.07
CA GLY A 3 -10.43 18.46 1.11
C GLY A 3 -10.15 16.99 1.43
N GLN A 4 -9.77 16.12 0.48
CA GLN A 4 -9.94 14.66 0.70
C GLN A 4 -8.79 13.75 0.25
N ILE A 5 -7.56 14.24 0.14
CA ILE A 5 -6.41 13.36 -0.16
C ILE A 5 -6.07 12.45 1.04
N ARG A 6 -6.40 12.86 2.28
CA ARG A 6 -5.86 12.25 3.50
C ARG A 6 -6.42 10.86 3.88
N ASN A 7 -7.47 10.36 3.24
CA ASN A 7 -8.07 9.07 3.63
C ASN A 7 -8.66 8.25 2.46
N LYS A 8 -8.27 8.55 1.22
CA LYS A 8 -9.00 8.05 0.04
C LYS A 8 -8.83 6.54 -0.21
N TYR A 9 -7.70 5.94 0.17
CA TYR A 9 -7.42 4.54 -0.18
C TYR A 9 -7.92 3.53 0.85
N LEU A 10 -8.70 2.54 0.40
CA LEU A 10 -9.15 1.40 1.21
C LEU A 10 -8.06 0.33 1.26
N PRO A 11 -7.90 -0.40 2.38
CA PRO A 11 -6.89 -1.44 2.49
C PRO A 11 -7.14 -2.58 1.49
N VAL A 12 -6.06 -3.27 1.10
CA VAL A 12 -6.15 -4.46 0.26
C VAL A 12 -7.00 -5.53 0.96
N GLY A 13 -7.80 -6.25 0.18
CA GLY A 13 -8.77 -7.22 0.70
C GLY A 13 -10.12 -6.61 1.07
N SER A 14 -10.29 -5.28 0.96
CA SER A 14 -11.60 -4.64 1.13
C SER A 14 -12.56 -5.10 0.03
N VAL A 15 -13.78 -5.43 0.42
CA VAL A 15 -14.84 -5.87 -0.50
C VAL A 15 -15.83 -4.72 -0.69
N VAL A 16 -16.01 -4.30 -1.93
CA VAL A 16 -16.80 -3.14 -2.32
C VAL A 16 -17.82 -3.50 -3.40
N LEU A 17 -18.89 -2.71 -3.47
CA LEU A 17 -19.87 -2.75 -4.55
C LEU A 17 -19.69 -1.51 -5.43
N LEU A 18 -19.48 -1.74 -6.73
CA LEU A 18 -19.32 -0.67 -7.72
C LEU A 18 -20.68 -0.20 -8.24
N GLN A 19 -20.71 1.05 -8.73
CA GLN A 19 -21.88 1.62 -9.38
C GLN A 19 -22.24 0.80 -10.62
N ASN A 20 -23.52 0.43 -10.73
CA ASN A 20 -24.06 -0.46 -11.77
C ASN A 20 -23.46 -1.89 -11.74
N GLY A 21 -22.68 -2.25 -10.73
CA GLY A 21 -22.20 -3.61 -10.50
C GLY A 21 -23.27 -4.45 -9.80
N THR A 22 -23.52 -5.65 -10.31
CA THR A 22 -24.36 -6.65 -9.63
C THR A 22 -23.54 -7.55 -8.70
N LYS A 23 -22.22 -7.63 -8.93
CA LYS A 23 -21.28 -8.41 -8.14
C LYS A 23 -20.35 -7.51 -7.34
N ARG A 24 -19.90 -8.05 -6.20
CA ARG A 24 -18.92 -7.40 -5.33
C ARG A 24 -17.52 -7.63 -5.87
N VAL A 25 -16.64 -6.68 -5.58
CA VAL A 25 -15.25 -6.66 -6.02
C VAL A 25 -14.36 -6.53 -4.81
N MET A 26 -13.32 -7.37 -4.72
CA MET A 26 -12.29 -7.28 -3.71
C MET A 26 -11.10 -6.49 -4.26
N ILE A 27 -10.67 -5.45 -3.56
CA ILE A 27 -9.50 -4.65 -3.93
C ILE A 27 -8.24 -5.49 -3.72
N ASN A 28 -7.42 -5.62 -4.77
CA ASN A 28 -6.15 -6.35 -4.72
C ASN A 28 -4.93 -5.49 -5.07
N GLY A 29 -5.13 -4.24 -5.50
CA GLY A 29 -4.04 -3.33 -5.87
C GLY A 29 -4.51 -1.89 -6.07
N PHE A 30 -3.53 -1.01 -6.29
CA PHE A 30 -3.73 0.44 -6.40
C PHE A 30 -3.01 1.00 -7.63
N CYS A 31 -3.44 2.17 -8.10
CA CYS A 31 -2.74 2.96 -9.14
C CYS A 31 -2.37 2.10 -10.37
N THR A 32 -3.31 1.28 -10.84
CA THR A 32 -3.05 0.32 -11.92
C THR A 32 -3.37 0.94 -13.27
N MET A 33 -2.50 0.68 -14.24
CA MET A 33 -2.67 1.10 -15.64
C MET A 33 -3.26 -0.05 -16.44
N ASP A 34 -4.20 0.28 -17.32
CA ASP A 34 -4.72 -0.67 -18.29
C ASP A 34 -3.64 -0.88 -19.38
N ALA A 35 -3.22 -2.13 -19.59
CA ALA A 35 -2.24 -2.46 -20.63
C ALA A 35 -2.69 -2.04 -22.04
N SER A 36 -4.01 -1.94 -22.26
CA SER A 36 -4.60 -1.47 -23.51
C SER A 36 -4.76 0.05 -23.60
N LYS A 37 -4.71 0.76 -22.47
CA LYS A 37 -4.89 2.22 -22.36
C LYS A 37 -3.86 2.82 -21.40
N PRO A 38 -2.59 2.96 -21.85
CA PRO A 38 -1.49 3.42 -20.99
C PRO A 38 -1.72 4.85 -20.44
N ASP A 39 -2.57 5.64 -21.10
CA ASP A 39 -2.86 7.02 -20.70
C ASP A 39 -3.85 7.12 -19.53
N LYS A 40 -4.42 6.01 -19.05
CA LYS A 40 -5.39 6.00 -17.97
C LYS A 40 -4.91 5.19 -16.77
N VAL A 41 -4.72 5.89 -15.65
CA VAL A 41 -4.47 5.30 -14.33
C VAL A 41 -5.79 5.21 -13.58
N TYR A 42 -6.07 4.05 -13.01
CA TYR A 42 -7.22 3.83 -12.12
C TYR A 42 -6.77 3.81 -10.66
N ASP A 43 -7.62 4.30 -9.75
CA ASP A 43 -7.30 4.31 -8.31
C ASP A 43 -7.08 2.88 -7.78
N TYR A 44 -7.88 1.90 -8.23
CA TYR A 44 -7.86 0.51 -7.75
C TYR A 44 -7.85 -0.52 -8.86
N SER A 45 -7.27 -1.67 -8.53
CA SER A 45 -7.51 -2.95 -9.18
C SER A 45 -8.23 -3.89 -8.22
N GLY A 46 -9.09 -4.76 -8.75
CA GLY A 46 -9.76 -5.77 -7.96
C GLY A 46 -10.22 -6.98 -8.75
N VAL A 47 -10.67 -7.99 -8.01
CA VAL A 47 -11.19 -9.25 -8.54
C VAL A 47 -12.62 -9.47 -8.05
N LEU A 48 -13.40 -10.30 -8.75
CA LEU A 48 -14.75 -10.62 -8.33
C LEU A 48 -14.75 -11.36 -6.98
N PHE A 49 -15.75 -11.09 -6.14
CA PHE A 49 -15.93 -11.76 -4.86
C PHE A 49 -17.27 -12.53 -4.82
N PRO A 50 -17.29 -13.80 -4.38
CA PRO A 50 -16.19 -14.58 -3.79
C PRO A 50 -15.34 -15.38 -4.81
N GLU A 51 -15.63 -15.27 -6.11
CA GLU A 51 -15.03 -16.13 -7.15
C GLU A 51 -13.52 -15.93 -7.32
N GLY A 52 -12.99 -14.76 -6.98
CA GLY A 52 -11.59 -14.41 -7.14
C GLY A 52 -11.20 -14.16 -8.60
N SER A 53 -9.92 -14.38 -8.91
CA SER A 53 -9.41 -14.29 -10.28
C SER A 53 -9.67 -15.61 -11.01
N LEU A 54 -10.62 -15.59 -11.95
CA LEU A 54 -10.96 -16.75 -12.77
C LEU A 54 -10.00 -16.92 -13.96
N SER A 55 -9.31 -15.86 -14.36
CA SER A 55 -8.33 -15.85 -15.43
C SER A 55 -7.36 -14.68 -15.23
N SER A 56 -6.13 -14.80 -15.71
CA SER A 56 -5.08 -13.78 -15.61
C SER A 56 -5.51 -12.38 -16.09
N ASP A 57 -6.47 -12.35 -17.02
CA ASP A 57 -6.95 -11.12 -17.67
C ASP A 57 -8.20 -10.52 -16.98
N GLN A 58 -8.76 -11.17 -15.96
CA GLN A 58 -9.96 -10.69 -15.25
C GLN A 58 -9.61 -9.82 -14.04
N THR A 59 -8.90 -8.71 -14.31
CA THR A 59 -8.70 -7.65 -13.31
C THR A 59 -9.66 -6.50 -13.61
N LEU A 60 -10.49 -6.15 -12.63
CA LEU A 60 -11.39 -5.00 -12.71
C LEU A 60 -10.62 -3.76 -12.27
N LEU A 61 -10.60 -2.74 -13.13
CA LEU A 61 -9.98 -1.45 -12.86
C LEU A 61 -11.08 -0.41 -12.60
N PHE A 62 -11.00 0.28 -11.47
CA PHE A 62 -12.03 1.24 -11.08
C PHE A 62 -11.48 2.35 -10.18
N ASP A 63 -12.20 3.46 -10.15
CA ASP A 63 -11.86 4.64 -9.37
C ASP A 63 -12.64 4.67 -8.06
N HIS A 64 -12.15 5.41 -7.06
CA HIS A 64 -12.82 5.50 -5.76
C HIS A 64 -14.25 6.04 -5.85
N ASN A 65 -14.51 6.96 -6.77
CA ASN A 65 -15.84 7.53 -6.97
C ASN A 65 -16.86 6.53 -7.53
N GLN A 66 -16.42 5.39 -8.06
CA GLN A 66 -17.30 4.33 -8.57
C GLN A 66 -17.74 3.39 -7.45
N ILE A 67 -17.19 3.50 -6.24
CA ILE A 67 -17.58 2.69 -5.08
C ILE A 67 -18.87 3.25 -4.49
N VAL A 68 -19.94 2.44 -4.49
CA VAL A 68 -21.24 2.81 -3.92
C VAL A 68 -21.35 2.34 -2.47
N ARG A 69 -20.77 1.19 -2.15
CA ARG A 69 -20.87 0.61 -0.81
C ARG A 69 -19.63 -0.21 -0.49
N ILE A 70 -19.21 -0.15 0.77
CA ILE A 70 -18.14 -0.98 1.30
C ILE A 70 -18.79 -2.04 2.17
N ASP A 71 -18.67 -3.30 1.76
CA ASP A 71 -19.26 -4.45 2.47
C ASP A 71 -18.27 -5.05 3.48
N HIS A 72 -16.96 -4.88 3.24
CA HIS A 72 -15.91 -5.32 4.16
C HIS A 72 -14.67 -4.43 4.02
N ILE A 73 -14.04 -4.11 5.15
CA ILE A 73 -12.72 -3.48 5.20
C ILE A 73 -11.69 -4.59 5.28
N GLY A 74 -10.70 -4.56 4.39
CA GLY A 74 -9.61 -5.52 4.35
C GLY A 74 -8.70 -5.45 5.57
N LEU A 75 -7.55 -6.12 5.46
CA LEU A 75 -6.59 -6.16 6.55
C LEU A 75 -5.96 -4.78 6.73
N GLU A 76 -6.08 -4.24 7.95
CA GLU A 76 -5.39 -3.01 8.35
C GLU A 76 -4.37 -3.36 9.43
N ASP A 77 -3.08 -3.23 9.09
CA ASP A 77 -1.97 -3.43 10.01
C ASP A 77 -0.95 -2.28 9.89
N GLN A 78 0.18 -2.42 10.60
CA GLN A 78 1.22 -1.41 10.57
C GLN A 78 1.87 -1.28 9.18
N GLU A 79 2.01 -2.39 8.46
CA GLU A 79 2.58 -2.41 7.11
C GLU A 79 1.67 -1.69 6.11
N GLU A 80 0.35 -1.94 6.17
CA GLU A 80 -0.66 -1.25 5.38
C GLU A 80 -0.63 0.26 5.62
N LYS A 81 -0.54 0.68 6.88
CA LYS A 81 -0.49 2.11 7.24
C LYS A 81 0.73 2.80 6.66
N GLU A 82 1.89 2.16 6.75
CA GLU A 82 3.14 2.67 6.17
C GLU A 82 3.09 2.69 4.65
N PHE A 83 2.54 1.65 4.03
CA PHE A 83 2.38 1.57 2.58
C PHE A 83 1.42 2.66 2.08
N LYS A 84 0.27 2.83 2.73
CA LYS A 84 -0.73 3.85 2.40
C LYS A 84 -0.18 5.26 2.54
N ALA A 85 0.62 5.52 3.58
CA ALA A 85 1.30 6.81 3.75
C ALA A 85 2.25 7.09 2.58
N LYS A 86 3.07 6.11 2.17
CA LYS A 86 3.96 6.22 0.99
C LYS A 86 3.17 6.42 -0.30
N LEU A 87 2.08 5.68 -0.47
CA LEU A 87 1.22 5.75 -1.66
C LEU A 87 0.64 7.17 -1.83
N ILE A 88 0.14 7.76 -0.75
CA ILE A 88 -0.37 9.15 -0.76
C ILE A 88 0.72 10.13 -1.19
N GLN A 89 1.97 9.96 -0.72
CA GLN A 89 3.09 10.81 -1.11
C GLN A 89 3.44 10.68 -2.60
N ILE A 90 3.42 9.46 -3.14
CA ILE A 90 3.71 9.19 -4.55
C ILE A 90 2.63 9.83 -5.44
N VAL A 91 1.36 9.67 -5.09
CA VAL A 91 0.25 10.25 -5.87
C VAL A 91 0.24 11.79 -5.78
N ALA A 92 0.58 12.35 -4.62
CA ALA A 92 0.70 13.80 -4.45
C ALA A 92 1.87 14.40 -5.27
N SER A 93 2.99 13.70 -5.36
CA SER A 93 4.15 14.20 -6.12
C SER A 93 3.95 14.20 -7.63
N GLN A 94 3.08 13.33 -8.17
CA GLN A 94 2.76 13.27 -9.60
C GLN A 94 1.68 14.29 -10.04
N SER A 95 0.94 14.90 -9.11
CA SER A 95 -0.12 15.88 -9.40
C SER A 95 0.30 17.35 -9.28
N GLY A 96 1.58 17.64 -9.04
CA GLY A 96 2.12 18.99 -9.08
C GLY A 96 1.61 19.90 -7.94
N GLN A 97 2.03 19.62 -6.70
CA GLN A 97 2.29 20.66 -5.71
C GLN A 97 3.26 20.15 -4.64
N SER A 98 4.42 20.82 -4.58
CA SER A 98 5.39 20.70 -3.50
C SER A 98 4.74 21.12 -2.18
N THR A 99 4.61 20.19 -1.24
CA THR A 99 4.52 20.53 0.18
C THR A 99 5.37 19.54 0.98
N ALA A 100 6.63 19.90 1.20
CA ALA A 100 7.39 19.37 2.31
C ALA A 100 6.70 19.72 3.63
N PRO A 101 6.93 18.93 4.68
CA PRO A 101 7.15 19.52 5.98
C PRO A 101 8.57 19.23 6.45
N MET A 102 9.29 20.33 6.68
CA MET A 102 10.38 20.42 7.64
C MET A 102 9.91 20.04 9.05
N GLY A 103 10.84 19.46 9.81
CA GLY A 103 10.77 19.26 11.26
C GLY A 103 11.26 17.85 11.62
N GLY A 104 12.53 17.56 11.90
CA GLY A 104 13.54 18.41 12.51
C GLY A 104 13.47 18.27 14.04
N GLN A 105 14.19 17.29 14.60
CA GLN A 105 14.81 17.44 15.91
C GLN A 105 16.24 16.89 15.85
N THR A 106 17.15 17.81 16.10
CA THR A 106 18.61 17.71 16.15
C THR A 106 19.09 16.99 17.42
N ALA A 107 20.26 16.36 17.31
CA ALA A 107 21.02 15.59 18.31
C ALA A 107 21.41 16.37 19.60
N PRO A 108 22.10 15.72 20.57
CA PRO A 108 23.56 15.83 20.52
C PRO A 108 24.37 14.56 20.87
N MET A 109 25.65 14.65 20.52
CA MET A 109 26.75 13.69 20.60
C MET A 109 27.20 13.31 22.03
N GLY A 110 27.89 12.18 22.16
CA GLY A 110 29.12 12.10 22.97
C GLY A 110 29.25 10.89 23.90
N GLY A 111 30.22 10.00 23.62
CA GLY A 111 30.72 9.00 24.58
C GLY A 111 31.43 7.79 23.96
N GLN A 112 32.71 7.94 23.61
CA GLN A 112 33.66 6.82 23.45
C GLN A 112 33.86 6.14 24.84
N GLN A 113 33.98 4.81 25.00
CA GLN A 113 35.18 3.91 24.88
C GLN A 113 34.92 2.69 25.82
N PRO A 114 35.77 1.64 25.94
CA PRO A 114 36.77 1.03 25.05
C PRO A 114 36.58 -0.52 24.89
N MET A 115 37.46 -1.15 24.09
CA MET A 115 37.58 -2.59 23.82
C MET A 115 38.25 -3.42 24.93
N ALA A 116 37.92 -4.73 25.04
CA ALA A 116 38.80 -5.87 25.41
C ALA A 116 38.02 -7.22 25.37
N PRO A 117 38.65 -8.41 25.42
CA PRO A 117 39.29 -9.08 24.29
C PRO A 117 38.74 -10.48 23.99
N ASN A 118 39.15 -10.95 22.82
CA ASN A 118 39.05 -12.29 22.23
C ASN A 118 39.33 -13.44 23.22
N ASN A 119 38.47 -14.47 23.25
CA ASN A 119 38.89 -15.81 23.68
C ASN A 119 38.24 -16.90 22.82
N SER A 120 39.11 -17.73 22.28
CA SER A 120 38.92 -18.91 21.42
C SER A 120 38.08 -20.02 22.04
N GLY A 121 37.24 -20.69 21.23
CA GLY A 121 36.60 -21.95 21.61
C GLY A 121 35.54 -22.46 20.64
N MET A 122 35.95 -22.98 19.48
CA MET A 122 35.19 -23.99 18.71
C MET A 122 35.30 -25.34 19.46
N PRO A 123 34.32 -26.26 19.42
CA PRO A 123 33.92 -26.93 18.18
C PRO A 123 32.41 -27.19 17.97
N THR A 124 32.07 -27.35 16.70
CA THR A 124 30.76 -27.72 16.13
C THR A 124 30.35 -29.16 16.47
N PRO A 125 29.06 -29.44 16.70
CA PRO A 125 28.55 -30.81 16.85
C PRO A 125 28.36 -31.52 15.49
N PRO A 126 28.42 -32.87 15.44
CA PRO A 126 28.29 -33.64 14.21
C PRO A 126 26.86 -33.62 13.64
N ILE A 127 26.77 -33.55 12.32
CA ILE A 127 25.57 -33.80 11.53
C ILE A 127 25.39 -35.33 11.46
N TYR A 128 24.20 -35.82 11.82
CA TYR A 128 23.76 -37.20 11.61
C TYR A 128 23.38 -37.45 10.15
#